data_AF-A0A094Q9V9-F1
#
_entry.id   AF-A0A094Q9V9-F1
#
_cell.length_a   1.000
_cell.length_b   1.000
_cell.length_c   1.000
_cell.angle_alpha   90.00
_cell.angle_beta   90.00
_cell.angle_gamma   90.00
#
_symmetry.space_group_name_H-M   'P 1'
#
loop_
_entity.id
_entity.type
_entity.pdbx_description
1 polymer ?
#
loop_
_entity_poly.entity_id
_entity_poly.type
_entity_poly.pdbx_seq_one_letter_code
_entity_poly.pdbx_strand_id
1 'polypeptide(L)'
;MSANKIANTQSRALRTITILLLSIVAFTGVAFAIGATTFKLGLDLQGGTSVTLQPRIESGANGSVTSESIDQAVAIIRQRVNSLGVAESEVAAQGTGANRQIVISVPGETGRRIVDLVGQTAELRFRPVLVEGAPNATSVSTDPASLPAGVTPELSAQFASLDCSLPQNRQGASGGNETQAVVSCDRGGIAKYILAPAEVLGKQVTQATSLIDPQGASGWYVTLDFDGEGTSKFGAMTSRLTSLPAPQNQAAIVLDGLVYSAPRINEAINTGTAQITGNFSQADAQDLANVLKYGALPLAFDRGEVQQVSPTLGAEQLRGGLIAGILGLLLVFIYSITYYRGLGVVSVSSLLVATIMTLLSFLLLGEWIGFTLTLAGIAGAIVAIGITADSFIVYFERVRDEIREGKSIKSAVETGWIRARRTVVVADVVSMIAAIMLYFFAVGGVRGFAFTLGLTTIIDLIVVFFFTKPLVTYLAKFSFFNEGHSLSGFSAKSTGLVKSSTENLEAK
;
A
#
# COMPACT_ATOMS: atom_id res chain seq x y z
N MET A 1 -19.71 16.97 49.41
CA MET A 1 -18.67 17.66 48.58
C MET A 1 -18.93 19.16 48.69
N SER A 2 -17.94 19.99 49.05
CA SER A 2 -18.13 21.45 49.22
C SER A 2 -18.53 22.14 47.89
N ALA A 3 -19.42 23.13 47.94
CA ALA A 3 -19.92 23.88 46.78
C ALA A 3 -18.80 24.46 45.90
N ASN A 4 -17.69 24.90 46.49
CA ASN A 4 -16.52 25.40 45.75
C ASN A 4 -15.83 24.32 44.91
N LYS A 5 -15.81 23.07 45.39
CA LYS A 5 -15.21 21.94 44.65
C LYS A 5 -16.07 21.56 43.43
N ILE A 6 -17.39 21.73 43.54
CA ILE A 6 -18.35 21.44 42.45
C ILE A 6 -18.27 22.50 41.36
N ALA A 7 -18.20 23.79 41.71
CA ALA A 7 -18.07 24.89 40.73
C ALA A 7 -16.76 24.81 39.92
N ASN A 8 -15.66 24.42 40.56
CA ASN A 8 -14.35 24.31 39.92
C ASN A 8 -14.29 23.13 38.92
N THR A 9 -14.88 21.97 39.25
CA THR A 9 -15.01 20.83 38.33
C THR A 9 -15.85 21.17 37.10
N GLN A 10 -16.85 22.05 37.27
CA GLN A 10 -17.76 22.45 36.19
C GLN A 10 -17.16 23.44 35.19
N SER A 11 -16.36 24.41 35.65
CA SER A 11 -15.60 25.30 34.76
C SER A 11 -14.60 24.50 33.92
N ARG A 12 -13.96 23.50 34.53
CA ARG A 12 -13.05 22.57 33.85
C ARG A 12 -13.75 21.78 32.76
N ALA A 13 -14.98 21.30 33.00
CA ALA A 13 -15.75 20.53 32.01
C ALA A 13 -16.09 21.33 30.74
N LEU A 14 -16.49 22.60 30.88
CA LEU A 14 -16.74 23.44 29.71
C LEU A 14 -15.43 23.72 28.96
N ARG A 15 -14.35 24.02 29.69
CA ARG A 15 -13.03 24.27 29.11
C ARG A 15 -12.51 23.06 28.33
N THR A 16 -12.68 21.84 28.82
CA THR A 16 -12.25 20.63 28.09
C THR A 16 -13.01 20.44 26.79
N ILE A 17 -14.33 20.65 26.79
CA ILE A 17 -15.15 20.56 25.57
C ILE A 17 -14.70 21.63 24.57
N THR A 18 -14.54 22.88 25.02
CA THR A 18 -14.10 23.97 24.14
C THR A 18 -12.72 23.70 23.55
N ILE A 19 -11.77 23.18 24.33
CA ILE A 19 -10.45 22.80 23.83
C ILE A 19 -10.56 21.70 22.77
N LEU A 20 -11.38 20.67 23.00
CA LEU A 20 -11.58 19.60 22.02
C LEU A 20 -12.19 20.14 20.72
N LEU A 21 -13.25 20.94 20.80
CA LEU A 21 -13.90 21.50 19.62
C LEU A 21 -12.96 22.45 18.86
N LEU A 22 -12.18 23.28 19.56
CA LEU A 22 -11.15 24.12 18.94
C LEU A 22 -10.05 23.28 18.28
N SER A 23 -9.66 22.15 18.88
CA SER A 23 -8.70 21.23 18.26
C SER A 23 -9.24 20.63 16.97
N ILE A 24 -10.51 20.24 16.93
CA ILE A 24 -11.16 19.74 15.71
C ILE A 24 -11.15 20.83 14.62
N VAL A 25 -11.53 22.05 14.95
CA VAL A 25 -11.49 23.18 14.00
C VAL A 25 -10.06 23.44 13.50
N ALA A 26 -9.07 23.40 14.40
CA ALA A 26 -7.67 23.57 14.03
C ALA A 26 -7.19 22.45 13.07
N PHE A 27 -7.49 21.19 13.36
CA PHE A 27 -7.16 20.06 12.50
C PHE A 27 -7.89 20.12 11.15
N THR A 28 -9.14 20.59 11.11
CA THR A 28 -9.84 20.87 9.85
C THR A 28 -9.14 21.96 9.04
N GLY A 29 -8.66 23.03 9.70
CA GLY A 29 -7.85 24.06 9.06
C GLY A 29 -6.54 23.52 8.50
N VAL A 30 -5.87 22.63 9.24
CA VAL A 30 -4.67 21.92 8.77
C VAL A 30 -4.99 21.06 7.56
N ALA A 31 -6.07 20.27 7.59
CA ALA A 31 -6.49 19.42 6.47
C ALA A 31 -6.70 20.25 5.19
N PHE A 32 -7.35 21.40 5.29
CA PHE A 32 -7.52 22.31 4.16
C PHE A 32 -6.19 22.91 3.69
N ALA A 33 -5.31 23.31 4.61
CA ALA A 33 -4.02 23.91 4.29
C ALA A 33 -3.08 22.95 3.55
N ILE A 34 -3.17 21.64 3.83
CA ILE A 34 -2.39 20.61 3.14
C ILE A 34 -3.10 20.00 1.93
N GLY A 35 -4.29 20.50 1.57
CA GLY A 35 -5.06 19.99 0.43
C GLY A 35 -5.77 18.64 0.66
N ALA A 36 -5.82 18.15 1.91
CA ALA A 36 -6.48 16.91 2.29
C ALA A 36 -8.01 17.06 2.28
N THR A 37 -8.57 17.14 1.08
CA THR A 37 -10.00 17.39 0.80
C THR A 37 -10.74 16.16 0.26
N THR A 38 -10.00 15.17 -0.22
CA THR A 38 -10.51 13.92 -0.78
C THR A 38 -9.97 12.72 -0.02
N PHE A 39 -10.78 11.68 0.13
CA PHE A 39 -10.33 10.41 0.71
C PHE A 39 -9.55 9.63 -0.36
N LYS A 40 -8.33 9.20 -0.04
CA LYS A 40 -7.62 8.22 -0.85
C LYS A 40 -8.32 6.88 -0.65
N LEU A 41 -8.75 6.25 -1.72
CA LEU A 41 -9.52 5.01 -1.68
C LEU A 41 -8.62 3.84 -2.08
N GLY A 42 -8.83 2.69 -1.47
CA GLY A 42 -8.13 1.46 -1.78
C GLY A 42 -8.56 0.87 -3.12
N LEU A 43 -7.76 -0.08 -3.62
CA LEU A 43 -8.00 -0.77 -4.89
C LEU A 43 -9.37 -1.48 -4.96
N ASP A 44 -9.83 -1.98 -3.82
CA ASP A 44 -11.12 -2.66 -3.68
C ASP A 44 -12.32 -1.71 -3.86
N LEU A 45 -12.11 -0.39 -3.74
CA LEU A 45 -13.13 0.63 -3.93
C LEU A 45 -12.96 1.39 -5.25
N GLN A 46 -11.72 1.67 -5.68
CA GLN A 46 -11.45 2.37 -6.94
C GLN A 46 -11.41 1.44 -8.16
N GLY A 47 -11.17 0.15 -7.93
CA GLY A 47 -10.82 -0.81 -8.97
C GLY A 47 -9.37 -0.68 -9.44
N GLY A 48 -8.82 -1.78 -9.91
CA GLY A 48 -7.50 -1.86 -10.53
C GLY A 48 -6.86 -3.24 -10.38
N THR A 49 -5.53 -3.30 -10.46
CA THR A 49 -4.76 -4.54 -10.39
C THR A 49 -3.78 -4.52 -9.22
N SER A 50 -3.80 -5.56 -8.39
CA SER A 50 -2.77 -5.82 -7.37
C SER A 50 -1.98 -7.07 -7.74
N VAL A 51 -0.67 -7.02 -7.54
CA VAL A 51 0.22 -8.18 -7.67
C VAL A 51 1.19 -8.21 -6.52
N THR A 52 1.41 -9.42 -6.03
CA THR A 52 2.44 -9.69 -5.03
C THR A 52 3.68 -10.25 -5.74
N LEU A 53 4.85 -9.71 -5.44
CA LEU A 53 6.16 -10.16 -5.91
C LEU A 53 6.91 -10.80 -4.74
N GLN A 54 7.22 -12.09 -4.85
CA GLN A 54 8.00 -12.82 -3.87
C GLN A 54 9.47 -12.82 -4.28
N PRO A 55 10.43 -12.41 -3.42
CA PRO A 55 11.84 -12.50 -3.76
C PRO A 55 12.25 -13.94 -4.01
N ARG A 56 12.94 -14.19 -5.12
CA ARG A 56 13.54 -15.46 -5.48
C ARG A 56 15.00 -15.46 -5.03
N ILE A 57 15.40 -16.48 -4.27
CA ILE A 57 16.81 -16.70 -3.90
C ILE A 57 17.41 -17.63 -4.97
N GLU A 58 18.40 -17.18 -5.71
CA GLU A 58 19.08 -18.03 -6.69
C GLU A 58 19.94 -19.10 -6.00
N SER A 59 19.86 -20.33 -6.52
CA SER A 59 20.66 -21.47 -6.05
C SER A 59 22.15 -21.19 -6.22
N GLY A 60 22.86 -20.92 -5.11
CA GLY A 60 24.30 -20.64 -5.08
C GLY A 60 24.67 -19.20 -4.75
N ALA A 61 23.71 -18.28 -4.72
CA ALA A 61 23.92 -16.95 -4.17
C ALA A 61 23.75 -17.00 -2.64
N ASN A 62 24.82 -16.73 -1.89
CA ASN A 62 24.77 -16.45 -0.45
C ASN A 62 24.07 -15.09 -0.15
N GLY A 63 23.23 -14.59 -1.06
CA GLY A 63 22.47 -13.37 -0.90
C GLY A 63 21.28 -13.64 0.00
N SER A 64 21.41 -13.37 1.29
CA SER A 64 20.25 -13.25 2.16
C SER A 64 19.35 -12.14 1.61
N VAL A 65 18.05 -12.38 1.46
CA VAL A 65 17.06 -11.33 1.22
C VAL A 65 17.15 -10.36 2.39
N THR A 66 17.87 -9.24 2.21
CA THR A 66 18.00 -8.20 3.24
C THR A 66 16.84 -7.23 3.12
N SER A 67 16.43 -6.62 4.24
CA SER A 67 15.41 -5.55 4.21
C SER A 67 15.83 -4.41 3.28
N GLU A 68 17.12 -4.08 3.24
CA GLU A 68 17.68 -3.04 2.38
C GLU A 68 17.49 -3.36 0.89
N SER A 69 17.72 -4.60 0.46
CA SER A 69 17.52 -5.02 -0.93
C SER A 69 16.04 -4.95 -1.35
N ILE A 70 15.13 -5.30 -0.44
CA ILE A 70 13.69 -5.19 -0.67
C ILE A 70 13.25 -3.72 -0.72
N ASP A 71 13.74 -2.89 0.20
CA ASP A 71 13.38 -1.47 0.24
C ASP A 71 13.95 -0.72 -0.99
N GLN A 72 15.15 -1.11 -1.46
CA GLN A 72 15.70 -0.63 -2.73
C GLN A 72 14.85 -1.09 -3.93
N ALA A 73 14.41 -2.35 -3.97
CA ALA A 73 13.52 -2.84 -5.01
C ALA A 73 12.18 -2.08 -5.01
N VAL A 74 11.60 -1.82 -3.83
CA VAL A 74 10.39 -0.98 -3.68
C VAL A 74 10.61 0.42 -4.25
N ALA A 75 11.76 1.04 -3.99
CA ALA A 75 12.08 2.37 -4.50
C ALA A 75 12.17 2.39 -6.05
N ILE A 76 12.84 1.40 -6.65
CA ILE A 76 12.95 1.27 -8.11
C ILE A 76 11.57 1.02 -8.74
N ILE A 77 10.81 0.07 -8.19
CA ILE A 77 9.46 -0.24 -8.70
C ILE A 77 8.56 0.99 -8.60
N ARG A 78 8.60 1.72 -7.48
CA ARG A 78 7.83 2.97 -7.32
C ARG A 78 8.20 4.02 -8.38
N GLN A 79 9.49 4.20 -8.66
CA GLN A 79 9.94 5.11 -9.71
C GLN A 79 9.46 4.68 -11.10
N ARG A 80 9.50 3.38 -11.41
CA ARG A 80 8.98 2.83 -12.67
C ARG A 80 7.48 3.03 -12.80
N VAL A 81 6.68 2.72 -11.77
CA VAL A 81 5.24 2.93 -11.81
C VAL A 81 4.89 4.42 -11.99
N ASN A 82 5.58 5.31 -11.27
CA ASN A 82 5.40 6.75 -11.43
C ASN A 82 5.76 7.24 -12.84
N SER A 83 6.79 6.67 -13.46
CA SER A 83 7.21 7.03 -14.82
C SER A 83 6.21 6.62 -15.91
N LEU A 84 5.41 5.60 -15.63
CA LEU A 84 4.32 5.15 -16.50
C LEU A 84 3.09 6.07 -16.40
N GLY A 85 3.16 7.16 -15.62
CA GLY A 85 2.09 8.15 -15.50
C GLY A 85 0.92 7.67 -14.64
N VAL A 86 1.14 6.65 -13.82
CA VAL A 86 0.12 6.06 -12.96
C VAL A 86 0.04 6.86 -11.66
N ALA A 87 -0.95 7.73 -11.58
CA ALA A 87 -1.27 8.43 -10.35
C ALA A 87 -1.73 7.42 -9.28
N GLU A 88 -1.39 7.70 -8.02
CA GLU A 88 -1.92 6.98 -6.84
C GLU A 88 -1.56 5.48 -6.76
N SER A 89 -0.50 5.03 -7.44
CA SER A 89 0.00 3.67 -7.25
C SER A 89 0.62 3.46 -5.86
N GLU A 90 0.35 2.30 -5.26
CA GLU A 90 0.94 1.91 -3.98
C GLU A 90 1.95 0.78 -4.21
N VAL A 91 3.18 0.99 -3.75
CA VAL A 91 4.23 -0.04 -3.73
C VAL A 91 4.73 -0.14 -2.31
N ALA A 92 4.45 -1.28 -1.67
CA ALA A 92 4.78 -1.52 -0.28
C ALA A 92 5.39 -2.91 -0.11
N ALA A 93 6.43 -2.99 0.73
CA ALA A 93 6.92 -4.28 1.21
C ALA A 93 6.05 -4.77 2.37
N GLN A 94 5.72 -6.05 2.35
CA GLN A 94 4.82 -6.70 3.29
C GLN A 94 5.46 -7.95 3.86
N GLY A 95 5.22 -8.23 5.15
CA GLY A 95 5.84 -9.35 5.87
C GLY A 95 7.15 -8.96 6.56
N THR A 96 7.77 -9.94 7.21
CA THR A 96 9.00 -9.78 7.99
C THR A 96 10.02 -10.86 7.63
N GLY A 97 11.31 -10.53 7.76
CA GLY A 97 12.41 -11.46 7.45
C GLY A 97 12.48 -11.87 5.98
N ALA A 98 12.86 -13.13 5.72
CA ALA A 98 13.07 -13.68 4.38
C ALA A 98 11.77 -13.85 3.55
N ASN A 99 10.60 -13.81 4.19
CA ASN A 99 9.29 -13.93 3.52
C ASN A 99 8.69 -12.56 3.16
N ARG A 100 9.49 -11.49 3.21
CA ARG A 100 9.02 -10.15 2.86
C ARG A 100 8.77 -10.07 1.36
N GLN A 101 7.51 -9.83 0.99
CA GLN A 101 7.02 -9.73 -0.38
C GLN A 101 6.77 -8.27 -0.75
N ILE A 102 6.77 -7.91 -2.03
CA ILE A 102 6.42 -6.58 -2.50
C ILE A 102 5.02 -6.63 -3.08
N VAL A 103 4.09 -5.85 -2.53
CA VAL A 103 2.75 -5.69 -3.09
C VAL A 103 2.70 -4.40 -3.89
N ILE A 104 2.29 -4.53 -5.15
CA ILE A 104 2.11 -3.43 -6.08
C ILE A 104 0.63 -3.33 -6.38
N SER A 105 0.04 -2.18 -6.13
CA SER A 105 -1.36 -1.89 -6.40
C SER A 105 -1.44 -0.71 -7.36
N VAL A 106 -2.00 -0.98 -8.53
CA VAL A 106 -2.17 0.02 -9.60
C VAL A 106 -3.66 0.23 -9.83
N PRO A 107 -4.19 1.45 -9.60
CA PRO A 107 -5.58 1.74 -9.87
C PRO A 107 -5.88 1.72 -11.38
N GLY A 108 -7.13 1.40 -11.74
CA GLY A 108 -7.61 1.46 -13.12
C GLY A 108 -7.37 0.21 -13.99
N GLU A 109 -7.88 0.26 -15.22
CA GLU A 109 -7.99 -0.93 -16.09
C GLU A 109 -6.68 -1.33 -16.78
N THR A 110 -5.72 -0.41 -16.91
CA THR A 110 -4.40 -0.68 -17.51
C THR A 110 -3.41 -1.34 -16.54
N GLY A 111 -3.83 -1.59 -15.30
CA GLY A 111 -2.96 -2.05 -14.22
C GLY A 111 -2.20 -3.33 -14.53
N ARG A 112 -2.79 -4.27 -15.27
CA ARG A 112 -2.12 -5.54 -15.61
C ARG A 112 -0.85 -5.35 -16.43
N ARG A 113 -0.92 -4.56 -17.50
CA ARG A 113 0.25 -4.24 -18.34
C ARG A 113 1.31 -3.50 -17.53
N ILE A 114 0.90 -2.52 -16.73
CA ILE A 114 1.82 -1.74 -15.89
C ILE A 114 2.56 -2.66 -14.94
N VAL A 115 1.83 -3.55 -14.27
CA VAL A 115 2.43 -4.50 -13.33
C VAL A 115 3.37 -5.49 -14.04
N ASP A 116 3.02 -5.93 -15.23
CA ASP A 116 3.87 -6.79 -16.05
C ASP A 116 5.20 -6.13 -16.42
N LEU A 117 5.22 -4.81 -16.58
CA LEU A 117 6.43 -4.03 -16.89
C LEU A 117 7.27 -3.78 -15.64
N VAL A 118 6.65 -3.37 -14.53
CA VAL A 118 7.39 -3.00 -13.32
C VAL A 118 7.92 -4.20 -12.55
N GLY A 119 7.29 -5.38 -12.72
CA GLY A 119 7.75 -6.64 -12.14
C GLY A 119 8.89 -7.33 -12.90
N GLN A 120 9.42 -6.74 -13.97
CA GLN A 120 10.60 -7.28 -14.67
C GLN A 120 11.89 -6.91 -13.92
N THR A 121 12.87 -7.80 -13.87
CA THR A 121 14.17 -7.50 -13.26
C THR A 121 14.89 -6.43 -14.06
N ALA A 122 14.80 -6.48 -15.39
CA ALA A 122 15.44 -5.57 -16.34
C ALA A 122 16.97 -5.63 -16.32
N GLU A 123 17.52 -6.82 -16.20
CA GLU A 123 18.95 -7.03 -16.18
C GLU A 123 19.54 -6.88 -17.58
N LEU A 124 19.99 -5.67 -17.89
CA LEU A 124 20.66 -5.35 -19.15
C LEU A 124 22.13 -5.77 -19.13
N ARG A 125 22.57 -6.48 -20.17
CA ARG A 125 23.98 -6.86 -20.38
C ARG A 125 24.37 -6.72 -21.84
N PHE A 126 25.56 -6.18 -22.10
CA PHE A 126 26.19 -6.23 -23.40
C PHE A 126 27.20 -7.36 -23.44
N ARG A 127 27.00 -8.28 -24.38
CA ARG A 127 27.83 -9.48 -24.53
C ARG A 127 28.32 -9.59 -25.97
N PRO A 128 29.63 -9.80 -26.22
CA PRO A 128 30.11 -10.16 -27.54
C PRO A 128 29.43 -11.45 -28.04
N VAL A 129 29.05 -11.48 -29.32
CA VAL A 129 28.54 -12.69 -29.95
C VAL A 129 29.72 -13.58 -30.33
N LEU A 130 29.70 -14.85 -29.90
CA LEU A 130 30.69 -15.84 -30.34
C LEU A 130 30.16 -16.62 -31.55
N VAL A 131 28.88 -16.99 -31.49
CA VAL A 131 28.19 -17.78 -32.51
C VAL A 131 26.76 -17.26 -32.66
N GLU A 132 26.29 -17.22 -33.91
CA GLU A 132 24.91 -16.96 -34.30
C GLU A 132 24.45 -18.14 -35.18
N GLY A 133 23.23 -18.63 -34.95
CA GLY A 133 22.64 -19.69 -35.77
C GLY A 133 21.12 -19.64 -35.82
N ALA A 134 20.55 -20.49 -36.67
CA ALA A 134 19.11 -20.67 -36.80
C ALA A 134 18.46 -21.10 -35.47
N PRO A 135 17.16 -20.83 -35.25
CA PRO A 135 16.54 -20.94 -33.93
C PRO A 135 16.50 -22.39 -33.41
N ASN A 136 16.47 -23.37 -34.32
CA ASN A 136 16.49 -24.81 -34.04
C ASN A 136 17.81 -25.49 -34.46
N ALA A 137 18.89 -24.71 -34.66
CA ALA A 137 20.18 -25.27 -35.07
C ALA A 137 20.72 -26.27 -34.04
N THR A 138 21.01 -27.50 -34.44
CA THR A 138 21.50 -28.55 -33.54
C THR A 138 23.03 -28.63 -33.47
N SER A 139 23.74 -27.75 -34.19
CA SER A 139 25.20 -27.66 -34.18
C SER A 139 25.66 -26.22 -34.31
N VAL A 140 26.82 -25.94 -33.73
CA VAL A 140 27.47 -24.62 -33.66
C VAL A 140 28.25 -24.29 -34.95
N SER A 141 28.71 -25.34 -35.65
CA SER A 141 29.46 -25.28 -36.90
C SER A 141 29.29 -26.60 -37.66
N THR A 142 29.41 -26.59 -38.98
CA THR A 142 29.53 -27.80 -39.81
C THR A 142 30.94 -28.41 -39.77
N ASP A 143 31.93 -27.69 -39.21
CA ASP A 143 33.31 -28.13 -39.01
C ASP A 143 33.69 -28.09 -37.51
N PRO A 144 33.83 -29.25 -36.84
CA PRO A 144 34.18 -29.35 -35.43
C PRO A 144 35.57 -28.81 -35.07
N ALA A 145 36.47 -28.62 -36.04
CA ALA A 145 37.86 -28.20 -35.81
C ALA A 145 38.05 -26.66 -35.72
N SER A 146 37.00 -25.87 -35.93
CA SER A 146 37.07 -24.40 -36.04
C SER A 146 36.14 -23.65 -35.06
N LEU A 147 35.96 -24.17 -33.84
CA LEU A 147 35.17 -23.48 -32.83
C LEU A 147 35.82 -22.13 -32.45
N PRO A 148 35.04 -21.02 -32.42
CA PRO A 148 35.48 -19.75 -31.89
C PRO A 148 36.09 -19.87 -30.48
N ALA A 149 37.14 -19.08 -30.22
CA ALA A 149 37.71 -18.99 -28.88
C ALA A 149 36.63 -18.61 -27.85
N GLY A 150 36.56 -19.37 -26.76
CA GLY A 150 35.55 -19.19 -25.69
C GLY A 150 34.30 -20.06 -25.81
N VAL A 151 34.14 -20.83 -26.90
CA VAL A 151 33.06 -21.83 -27.02
C VAL A 151 33.53 -23.17 -26.47
N THR A 152 32.95 -23.62 -25.36
CA THR A 152 33.26 -24.93 -24.76
C THR A 152 32.35 -26.04 -25.30
N PRO A 153 32.73 -27.33 -25.14
CA PRO A 153 31.85 -28.45 -25.50
C PRO A 153 30.50 -28.41 -24.78
N GLU A 154 30.47 -27.95 -23.53
CA GLU A 154 29.24 -27.83 -22.74
C GLU A 154 28.31 -26.76 -23.32
N LEU A 155 28.83 -25.59 -23.70
CA LEU A 155 28.05 -24.54 -24.37
C LEU A 155 27.54 -25.00 -25.73
N SER A 156 28.34 -25.79 -26.45
CA SER A 156 27.92 -26.37 -27.73
C SER A 156 26.77 -27.36 -27.56
N ALA A 157 26.79 -28.18 -26.51
CA ALA A 157 25.70 -29.08 -26.18
C ALA A 157 24.44 -28.32 -25.74
N GLN A 158 24.58 -27.28 -24.91
CA GLN A 158 23.47 -26.41 -24.54
C GLN A 158 22.85 -25.74 -25.77
N PHE A 159 23.67 -25.21 -26.67
CA PHE A 159 23.25 -24.64 -27.93
C PHE A 159 22.47 -25.67 -28.76
N ALA A 160 22.98 -26.89 -28.93
CA ALA A 160 22.29 -27.95 -29.66
C ALA A 160 20.93 -28.32 -29.05
N SER A 161 20.81 -28.29 -27.72
CA SER A 161 19.58 -28.67 -26.99
C SER A 161 18.50 -27.58 -26.95
N LEU A 162 18.88 -26.31 -27.04
CA LEU A 162 17.96 -25.18 -26.93
C LEU A 162 17.26 -24.90 -28.26
N ASP A 163 15.93 -24.99 -28.28
CA ASP A 163 15.11 -24.63 -29.45
C ASP A 163 14.40 -23.30 -29.23
N CYS A 164 14.87 -22.25 -29.90
CA CYS A 164 14.32 -20.90 -29.78
C CYS A 164 13.00 -20.68 -30.54
N SER A 165 12.55 -21.64 -31.35
CA SER A 165 11.23 -21.59 -31.98
C SER A 165 10.10 -21.81 -30.96
N LEU A 166 10.38 -22.53 -29.87
CA LEU A 166 9.42 -22.83 -28.82
C LEU A 166 9.22 -21.62 -27.89
N PRO A 167 7.98 -21.11 -27.71
CA PRO A 167 7.71 -19.96 -26.84
C PRO A 167 8.20 -20.11 -25.40
N GLN A 168 8.19 -21.33 -24.85
CA GLN A 168 8.65 -21.62 -23.49
C GLN A 168 10.14 -21.29 -23.27
N ASN A 169 10.97 -21.43 -24.30
CA ASN A 169 12.40 -21.13 -24.24
C ASN A 169 12.70 -19.62 -24.40
N ARG A 170 11.66 -18.82 -24.65
CA ARG A 170 11.74 -17.36 -24.83
C ARG A 170 11.09 -16.59 -23.69
N GLN A 171 10.90 -17.23 -22.53
CA GLN A 171 10.25 -16.60 -21.38
C GLN A 171 11.18 -15.72 -20.55
N GLY A 172 12.48 -15.73 -20.83
CA GLY A 172 13.49 -15.02 -20.04
C GLY A 172 13.67 -15.68 -18.68
N ALA A 173 14.90 -16.01 -18.33
CA ALA A 173 15.28 -16.44 -17.00
C ALA A 173 16.43 -15.53 -16.57
N SER A 174 16.67 -15.41 -15.26
CA SER A 174 17.75 -14.58 -14.71
C SER A 174 19.00 -14.78 -15.55
N GLY A 175 19.46 -13.68 -16.16
CA GLY A 175 20.49 -13.78 -17.17
C GLY A 175 21.69 -14.39 -16.47
N GLY A 176 22.14 -15.55 -16.96
CA GLY A 176 23.18 -16.33 -16.31
C GLY A 176 24.39 -15.49 -15.92
N ASN A 177 25.18 -15.99 -14.98
CA ASN A 177 26.31 -15.29 -14.37
C ASN A 177 27.05 -14.35 -15.35
N GLU A 178 27.23 -13.08 -14.96
CA GLU A 178 27.88 -12.06 -15.77
C GLU A 178 29.28 -12.47 -16.23
N THR A 179 29.98 -13.30 -15.46
CA THR A 179 31.34 -13.75 -15.75
C THR A 179 31.42 -14.98 -16.67
N GLN A 180 30.28 -15.58 -17.03
CA GLN A 180 30.23 -16.81 -17.83
C GLN A 180 29.65 -16.55 -19.22
N ALA A 181 30.13 -17.30 -20.20
CA ALA A 181 29.49 -17.38 -21.51
C ALA A 181 28.16 -18.12 -21.40
N VAL A 182 27.18 -17.74 -22.20
CA VAL A 182 25.79 -18.23 -22.12
C VAL A 182 25.20 -18.50 -23.49
N VAL A 183 24.25 -19.43 -23.56
CA VAL A 183 23.42 -19.65 -24.74
C VAL A 183 22.10 -18.90 -24.54
N SER A 184 21.68 -18.12 -25.53
CA SER A 184 20.47 -17.30 -25.44
C SER A 184 19.70 -17.27 -26.75
N CYS A 185 18.38 -17.13 -26.64
CA CYS A 185 17.48 -16.93 -27.77
C CYS A 185 17.28 -15.45 -28.06
N ASP A 186 17.12 -15.12 -29.35
CA ASP A 186 16.46 -13.89 -29.76
C ASP A 186 15.01 -13.88 -29.26
N ARG A 187 14.52 -12.71 -28.85
CA ARG A 187 13.13 -12.47 -28.43
C ARG A 187 12.13 -12.89 -29.51
N GLY A 188 12.43 -12.60 -30.78
CA GLY A 188 11.61 -12.97 -31.93
C GLY A 188 11.59 -14.47 -32.23
N GLY A 189 12.50 -15.26 -31.64
CA GLY A 189 12.69 -16.68 -31.95
C GLY A 189 13.27 -16.91 -33.34
N ILE A 190 13.97 -15.92 -33.89
CA ILE A 190 14.51 -15.96 -35.26
C ILE A 190 15.95 -16.48 -35.24
N ALA A 191 16.68 -16.25 -34.15
CA ALA A 191 18.08 -16.61 -34.02
C ALA A 191 18.40 -17.17 -32.62
N LYS A 192 19.51 -17.88 -32.56
CA LYS A 192 20.10 -18.43 -31.33
C LYS A 192 21.57 -18.05 -31.27
N TYR A 193 22.05 -17.73 -30.08
CA TYR A 193 23.40 -17.20 -29.89
C TYR A 193 24.17 -17.96 -28.83
N ILE A 194 25.49 -18.05 -29.02
CA ILE A 194 26.45 -18.25 -27.93
C ILE A 194 27.10 -16.90 -27.68
N LEU A 195 27.00 -16.43 -26.45
CA LEU A 195 27.46 -15.11 -26.03
C LEU A 195 28.62 -15.24 -25.06
N ALA A 196 29.62 -14.38 -25.21
CA ALA A 196 30.74 -14.29 -24.27
C ALA A 196 30.27 -13.73 -22.90
N PRO A 197 31.13 -13.72 -21.87
CA PRO A 197 30.88 -12.99 -20.63
C PRO A 197 30.45 -11.54 -20.87
N ALA A 198 29.67 -10.98 -19.96
CA ALA A 198 29.20 -9.61 -20.10
C ALA A 198 30.32 -8.61 -19.80
N GLU A 199 30.52 -7.67 -20.73
CA GLU A 199 31.56 -6.65 -20.61
C GLU A 199 31.02 -5.31 -20.15
N VAL A 200 29.76 -5.00 -20.48
CA VAL A 200 29.04 -3.81 -20.00
C VAL A 200 27.72 -4.24 -19.38
N LEU A 201 27.41 -3.65 -18.23
CA LEU A 201 26.27 -4.02 -17.38
C LEU A 201 25.29 -2.85 -17.30
N GLY A 202 24.00 -3.15 -17.13
CA GLY A 202 22.95 -2.15 -17.01
C GLY A 202 23.15 -1.15 -15.88
N LYS A 203 23.90 -1.52 -14.83
CA LYS A 203 24.27 -0.62 -13.73
C LYS A 203 25.11 0.59 -14.16
N GLN A 204 25.71 0.53 -15.34
CA GLN A 204 26.53 1.60 -15.92
C GLN A 204 25.70 2.51 -16.85
N VAL A 205 24.40 2.26 -17.03
CA VAL A 205 23.49 3.12 -17.79
C VAL A 205 22.96 4.22 -16.88
N THR A 206 23.16 5.47 -17.26
CA THR A 206 22.68 6.65 -16.51
C THR A 206 21.36 7.18 -17.06
N GLN A 207 21.12 7.02 -18.36
CA GLN A 207 19.92 7.50 -19.01
C GLN A 207 19.50 6.55 -20.14
N ALA A 208 18.18 6.37 -20.28
CA ALA A 208 17.57 5.64 -21.39
C ALA A 208 16.40 6.46 -21.91
N THR A 209 16.31 6.67 -23.23
CA THR A 209 15.26 7.48 -23.86
C THR A 209 14.79 6.83 -25.16
N SER A 210 13.47 6.79 -25.37
CA SER A 210 12.87 6.35 -26.63
C SER A 210 12.84 7.51 -27.63
N LEU A 211 13.38 7.31 -28.83
CA LEU A 211 13.39 8.29 -29.90
C LEU A 211 12.82 7.65 -31.18
N ILE A 212 12.29 8.49 -32.07
CA ILE A 212 11.95 8.10 -33.43
C ILE A 212 13.10 8.50 -34.34
N ASP A 213 13.46 7.64 -35.30
CA ASP A 213 14.42 8.00 -36.35
C ASP A 213 13.69 8.82 -37.41
N PRO A 214 13.94 10.14 -37.52
CA PRO A 214 13.22 10.99 -38.47
C PRO A 214 13.72 10.82 -39.91
N GLN A 215 14.86 10.14 -40.13
CA GLN A 215 15.50 10.03 -41.46
C GLN A 215 15.68 8.58 -41.94
N GLY A 216 15.45 7.56 -41.11
CA GLY A 216 15.71 6.15 -41.45
C GLY A 216 14.53 5.19 -41.34
N ALA A 217 14.75 3.97 -41.85
CA ALA A 217 13.80 2.85 -41.92
C ALA A 217 13.59 2.12 -40.56
N SER A 218 14.30 2.54 -39.51
CA SER A 218 14.40 1.84 -38.22
C SER A 218 13.22 2.08 -37.28
N GLY A 219 12.37 3.08 -37.56
CA GLY A 219 11.22 3.41 -36.73
C GLY A 219 11.62 3.92 -35.34
N TRP A 220 11.06 3.33 -34.29
CA TRP A 220 11.37 3.67 -32.90
C TRP A 220 12.60 2.93 -32.40
N TYR A 221 13.47 3.60 -31.65
CA TYR A 221 14.65 3.01 -31.02
C TYR A 221 14.85 3.56 -29.61
N VAL A 222 15.69 2.88 -28.82
CA VAL A 222 16.06 3.32 -27.46
C VAL A 222 17.52 3.73 -27.47
N THR A 223 17.82 4.98 -27.10
CA THR A 223 19.18 5.46 -26.85
C THR A 223 19.52 5.28 -25.38
N LEU A 224 20.77 4.90 -25.11
CA LEU A 224 21.35 4.70 -23.79
C LEU A 224 22.58 5.57 -23.65
N ASP A 225 22.70 6.22 -22.49
CA ASP A 225 23.90 6.95 -22.09
C ASP A 225 24.57 6.20 -20.93
N PHE A 226 25.88 6.01 -21.03
CA PHE A 226 26.68 5.34 -20.02
C PHE A 226 27.37 6.34 -19.09
N ASP A 227 27.69 5.89 -17.87
CA ASP A 227 28.65 6.58 -17.01
C ASP A 227 30.08 6.49 -17.56
N GLY A 228 31.05 7.08 -16.86
CA GLY A 228 32.45 7.08 -17.29
C GLY A 228 33.07 5.67 -17.37
N GLU A 229 32.67 4.74 -16.49
CA GLU A 229 33.16 3.36 -16.51
C GLU A 229 32.56 2.60 -17.69
N GLY A 230 31.25 2.71 -17.89
CA GLY A 230 30.51 2.11 -19.00
C GLY A 230 31.01 2.62 -20.34
N THR A 231 31.28 3.92 -20.48
CA THR A 231 31.85 4.52 -21.68
C THR A 231 33.20 3.90 -22.04
N SER A 232 34.09 3.73 -21.06
CA SER A 232 35.41 3.12 -21.29
C SER A 232 35.29 1.65 -21.67
N LYS A 233 34.47 0.87 -20.95
CA LYS A 233 34.26 -0.57 -21.24
C LYS A 233 33.57 -0.79 -22.59
N PHE A 234 32.55 0.00 -22.90
CA PHE A 234 31.84 -0.09 -24.18
C PHE A 234 32.72 0.33 -25.35
N GLY A 235 33.53 1.40 -25.20
CA GLY A 235 34.52 1.80 -26.20
C GLY A 235 35.59 0.73 -26.44
N ALA A 236 36.11 0.11 -25.37
CA ALA A 236 37.07 -0.97 -25.48
C ALA A 236 36.49 -2.23 -26.16
N MET A 237 35.26 -2.60 -25.78
CA MET A 237 34.52 -3.71 -26.40
C MET A 237 34.31 -3.44 -27.89
N THR A 238 33.67 -2.32 -28.26
CA THR A 238 33.38 -1.99 -29.66
C THR A 238 34.64 -1.87 -30.50
N SER A 239 35.71 -1.23 -30.00
CA SER A 239 37.00 -1.12 -30.69
C SER A 239 37.62 -2.47 -31.03
N ARG A 240 37.42 -3.48 -30.18
CA ARG A 240 37.93 -4.83 -30.42
C ARG A 240 37.07 -5.56 -31.46
N LEU A 241 35.74 -5.45 -31.35
CA LEU A 241 34.79 -6.16 -32.20
C LEU A 241 34.82 -5.72 -33.67
N THR A 242 35.11 -4.45 -33.96
CA THR A 242 35.17 -3.93 -35.35
C THR A 242 36.12 -4.70 -36.28
N SER A 243 37.20 -5.24 -35.72
CA SER A 243 38.25 -5.94 -36.48
C SER A 243 37.97 -7.43 -36.71
N LEU A 244 36.93 -7.98 -36.07
CA LEU A 244 36.64 -9.41 -36.10
C LEU A 244 35.75 -9.80 -37.29
N PRO A 245 35.82 -11.06 -37.77
CA PRO A 245 34.91 -11.55 -38.79
C PRO A 245 33.48 -11.72 -38.22
N ALA A 246 32.50 -11.72 -39.11
CA ALA A 246 31.12 -12.06 -38.75
C ALA A 246 31.01 -13.53 -38.26
N PRO A 247 30.21 -13.84 -37.21
CA PRO A 247 29.36 -12.96 -36.40
C PRO A 247 30.06 -12.32 -35.18
N GLN A 248 31.36 -12.54 -35.00
CA GLN A 248 32.12 -12.07 -33.83
C GLN A 248 32.27 -10.55 -33.75
N ASN A 249 31.96 -9.83 -34.82
CA ASN A 249 31.87 -8.37 -34.81
C ASN A 249 30.53 -7.82 -34.31
N GLN A 250 29.67 -8.65 -33.71
CA GLN A 250 28.40 -8.21 -33.13
C GLN A 250 28.48 -8.05 -31.62
N ALA A 251 27.73 -7.08 -31.11
CA ALA A 251 27.49 -6.89 -29.68
C ALA A 251 26.02 -7.20 -29.37
N ALA A 252 25.75 -8.30 -28.68
CA ALA A 252 24.40 -8.65 -28.25
C ALA A 252 23.99 -7.80 -27.06
N ILE A 253 22.79 -7.23 -27.15
CA ILE A 253 22.10 -6.51 -26.10
C ILE A 253 21.09 -7.48 -25.49
N VAL A 254 21.40 -7.95 -24.29
CA VAL A 254 20.65 -8.98 -23.58
C VAL A 254 19.88 -8.36 -22.43
N LEU A 255 18.59 -8.64 -22.34
CA LEU A 255 17.74 -8.23 -21.22
C LEU A 255 17.07 -9.48 -20.63
N ASP A 256 17.24 -9.69 -19.32
CA ASP A 256 16.65 -10.83 -18.60
C ASP A 256 16.90 -12.18 -19.31
N GLY A 257 18.12 -12.35 -19.83
CA GLY A 257 18.58 -13.59 -20.48
C GLY A 257 18.16 -13.77 -21.95
N LEU A 258 17.42 -12.83 -22.56
CA LEU A 258 17.04 -12.85 -23.98
C LEU A 258 17.77 -11.78 -24.78
N VAL A 259 18.17 -12.12 -26.01
CA VAL A 259 18.77 -11.17 -26.95
C VAL A 259 17.66 -10.30 -27.55
N TYR A 260 17.73 -8.99 -27.32
CA TYR A 260 16.82 -8.02 -27.93
C TYR A 260 17.30 -7.56 -29.30
N SER A 261 18.61 -7.35 -29.43
CA SER A 261 19.28 -7.04 -30.69
C SER A 261 20.75 -7.42 -30.61
N ALA A 262 21.34 -7.75 -31.77
CA ALA A 262 22.76 -8.06 -31.90
C ALA A 262 23.35 -7.29 -33.10
N PRO A 263 23.40 -5.95 -33.04
CA PRO A 263 23.94 -5.15 -34.14
C PRO A 263 25.41 -5.46 -34.40
N ARG A 264 25.80 -5.35 -35.68
CA ARG A 264 27.20 -5.40 -36.11
C ARG A 264 27.87 -4.07 -35.78
N ILE A 265 29.07 -4.14 -35.22
CA ILE A 265 29.88 -2.97 -34.89
C ILE A 265 30.79 -2.67 -36.08
N ASN A 266 30.50 -1.58 -36.79
CA ASN A 266 31.27 -1.15 -37.97
C ASN A 266 32.39 -0.16 -37.61
N GLU A 267 32.19 0.63 -36.56
CA GLU A 267 33.13 1.62 -36.05
C GLU A 267 33.19 1.58 -34.52
N ALA A 268 34.31 2.03 -33.96
CA ALA A 268 34.50 2.07 -32.52
C ALA A 268 33.66 3.19 -31.89
N ILE A 269 32.86 2.86 -30.88
CA ILE A 269 31.94 3.80 -30.23
C ILE A 269 32.53 4.25 -28.90
N ASN A 270 33.34 5.31 -28.94
CA ASN A 270 34.01 5.86 -27.75
C ASN A 270 33.23 7.03 -27.11
N THR A 271 32.03 7.33 -27.62
CA THR A 271 31.20 8.48 -27.20
C THR A 271 30.36 8.21 -25.95
N GLY A 272 30.28 6.96 -25.48
CA GLY A 272 29.49 6.60 -24.30
C GLY A 272 27.99 6.46 -24.56
N THR A 273 27.57 6.38 -25.82
CA THR A 273 26.17 6.25 -26.22
C THR A 273 25.93 4.95 -26.98
N ALA A 274 24.85 4.23 -26.69
CA ALA A 274 24.43 3.04 -27.44
C ALA A 274 22.99 3.18 -27.93
N GLN A 275 22.69 2.58 -29.08
CA GLN A 275 21.34 2.54 -29.64
C GLN A 275 20.85 1.11 -29.73
N ILE A 276 19.70 0.83 -29.09
CA ILE A 276 18.96 -0.42 -29.24
C ILE A 276 17.95 -0.21 -30.37
N THR A 277 18.25 -0.77 -31.53
CA THR A 277 17.37 -0.77 -32.70
C THR A 277 16.62 -2.09 -32.82
N GLY A 278 15.41 -2.05 -33.38
CA GLY A 278 14.58 -3.22 -33.64
C GLY A 278 13.23 -2.79 -34.21
N ASN A 279 12.35 -3.75 -34.49
CA ASN A 279 10.99 -3.44 -34.93
C ASN A 279 10.10 -3.07 -33.72
N PHE A 280 10.39 -1.94 -33.08
CA PHE A 280 9.65 -1.46 -31.90
C PHE A 280 8.44 -0.61 -32.30
N SER A 281 7.32 -0.82 -31.61
CA SER A 281 6.27 0.19 -31.57
C SER A 281 6.67 1.35 -30.65
N GLN A 282 5.98 2.49 -30.75
CA GLN A 282 6.16 3.60 -29.81
C GLN A 282 6.04 3.15 -28.36
N ALA A 283 5.03 2.33 -28.08
CA ALA A 283 4.73 1.79 -26.78
C ALA A 283 5.87 0.89 -26.27
N ASP A 284 6.36 -0.03 -27.10
CA ASP A 284 7.45 -0.95 -26.71
C ASP A 284 8.75 -0.20 -26.41
N ALA A 285 9.09 0.80 -27.23
CA ALA A 285 10.30 1.60 -27.03
C ALA A 285 10.22 2.44 -25.76
N GLN A 286 9.06 3.04 -25.46
CA GLN A 286 8.82 3.79 -24.23
C GLN A 286 8.90 2.89 -23.00
N ASP A 287 8.25 1.72 -23.04
CA ASP A 287 8.28 0.76 -21.94
C ASP A 287 9.70 0.27 -21.68
N LEU A 288 10.46 -0.09 -22.72
CA LEU A 288 11.85 -0.50 -22.59
C LEU A 288 12.73 0.62 -22.03
N ALA A 289 12.59 1.85 -22.54
CA ALA A 289 13.34 3.00 -22.02
C ALA A 289 13.04 3.27 -20.54
N ASN A 290 11.77 3.20 -20.13
CA ASN A 290 11.36 3.38 -18.74
C ASN A 290 11.96 2.31 -17.83
N VAL A 291 11.93 1.05 -18.28
CA VAL A 291 12.48 -0.08 -17.53
C VAL A 291 14.00 0.02 -17.37
N LEU A 292 14.72 0.43 -18.42
CA LEU A 292 16.18 0.60 -18.40
C LEU A 292 16.66 1.84 -17.64
N LYS A 293 15.88 2.93 -17.63
CA LYS A 293 16.23 4.20 -16.99
C LYS A 293 16.44 4.09 -15.48
N TYR A 294 15.69 3.24 -14.80
CA TYR A 294 15.75 3.10 -13.34
C TYR A 294 16.64 1.94 -12.86
N GLY A 295 17.37 1.30 -13.77
CA GLY A 295 18.28 0.20 -13.47
C GLY A 295 17.58 -1.12 -13.15
N ALA A 296 18.36 -2.19 -12.98
CA ALA A 296 17.84 -3.52 -12.68
C ALA A 296 17.44 -3.67 -11.20
N LEU A 297 16.46 -4.55 -10.92
CA LEU A 297 16.10 -4.88 -9.54
C LEU A 297 17.26 -5.63 -8.84
N PRO A 298 17.53 -5.35 -7.55
CA PRO A 298 18.63 -5.99 -6.82
C PRO A 298 18.38 -7.49 -6.52
N LEU A 299 17.13 -7.93 -6.68
CA LEU A 299 16.69 -9.32 -6.51
C LEU A 299 15.79 -9.70 -7.69
N ALA A 300 15.82 -10.98 -8.04
CA ALA A 300 14.80 -11.56 -8.91
C ALA A 300 13.51 -11.78 -8.10
N PHE A 301 12.36 -11.64 -8.75
CA PHE A 301 11.06 -11.83 -8.10
C PHE A 301 10.19 -12.82 -8.86
N ASP A 302 9.56 -13.72 -8.13
CA ASP A 302 8.47 -14.55 -8.59
C ASP A 302 7.15 -13.79 -8.46
N ARG A 303 6.31 -13.89 -9.51
CA ARG A 303 4.98 -13.29 -9.48
C ARG A 303 4.04 -14.20 -8.71
N GLY A 304 3.51 -13.68 -7.60
CA GLY A 304 2.42 -14.28 -6.85
C GLY A 304 1.07 -14.02 -7.51
N GLU A 305 0.01 -14.11 -6.70
CA GLU A 305 -1.37 -13.95 -7.15
C GLU A 305 -1.62 -12.54 -7.72
N VAL A 306 -2.26 -12.49 -8.89
CA VAL A 306 -2.72 -11.26 -9.54
C VAL A 306 -4.22 -11.09 -9.25
N GLN A 307 -4.57 -10.08 -8.46
CA GLN A 307 -5.96 -9.74 -8.16
C GLN A 307 -6.37 -8.52 -8.97
N GLN A 308 -7.40 -8.68 -9.80
CA GLN A 308 -7.94 -7.60 -10.62
C GLN A 308 -9.39 -7.34 -10.22
N VAL A 309 -9.68 -6.10 -9.84
CA VAL A 309 -11.01 -5.64 -9.43
C VAL A 309 -11.47 -4.57 -10.41
N SER A 310 -12.70 -4.65 -10.91
CA SER A 310 -13.23 -3.62 -11.81
C SER A 310 -13.63 -2.37 -11.01
N PRO A 311 -13.46 -1.15 -11.57
CA PRO A 311 -13.93 0.09 -10.94
C PRO A 311 -15.43 0.10 -10.65
N THR A 312 -16.22 -0.57 -11.50
CA THR A 312 -17.67 -0.70 -11.32
C THR A 312 -18.04 -1.48 -10.06
N LEU A 313 -17.34 -2.59 -9.79
CA LEU A 313 -17.58 -3.40 -8.60
C LEU A 313 -17.17 -2.63 -7.35
N GLY A 314 -16.02 -1.94 -7.37
CA GLY A 314 -15.57 -1.13 -6.24
C GLY A 314 -16.53 0.01 -5.89
N ALA A 315 -17.02 0.73 -6.90
CA ALA A 315 -17.99 1.81 -6.70
C ALA A 315 -19.33 1.31 -6.11
N GLU A 316 -19.80 0.14 -6.55
CA GLU A 316 -21.01 -0.48 -6.02
C GLU A 316 -20.82 -0.93 -4.55
N GLN A 317 -19.66 -1.51 -4.23
CA GLN A 317 -19.31 -1.90 -2.86
C GLN A 317 -19.17 -0.68 -1.93
N LEU A 318 -18.54 0.40 -2.38
CA LEU A 318 -18.47 1.65 -1.63
C LEU A 318 -19.88 2.18 -1.32
N ARG A 319 -20.75 2.22 -2.33
CA ARG A 319 -22.13 2.67 -2.15
C ARG A 319 -22.89 1.77 -1.17
N GLY A 320 -22.75 0.46 -1.29
CA GLY A 320 -23.35 -0.51 -0.37
C GLY A 320 -22.88 -0.32 1.07
N GLY A 321 -21.56 -0.16 1.27
CA GLY A 321 -20.95 0.09 2.58
C GLY A 321 -21.42 1.41 3.22
N LEU A 322 -21.50 2.49 2.44
CA LEU A 322 -22.01 3.78 2.91
C LEU A 322 -23.49 3.71 3.33
N ILE A 323 -24.33 3.03 2.53
CA ILE A 323 -25.75 2.84 2.86
C ILE A 323 -25.88 2.03 4.15
N ALA A 324 -25.14 0.92 4.28
CA ALA A 324 -25.14 0.10 5.49
C ALA A 324 -24.68 0.88 6.73
N GLY A 325 -23.61 1.68 6.60
CA GLY A 325 -23.11 2.53 7.68
C GLY A 325 -24.11 3.59 8.13
N ILE A 326 -24.75 4.30 7.18
CA ILE A 326 -25.77 5.33 7.48
C ILE A 326 -26.99 4.69 8.15
N LEU A 327 -27.51 3.58 7.63
CA LEU A 327 -28.65 2.89 8.21
C LEU A 327 -28.35 2.37 9.62
N GLY A 328 -27.16 1.80 9.82
CA GLY A 328 -26.70 1.35 11.13
C GLY A 328 -26.60 2.49 12.15
N LEU A 329 -25.98 3.61 11.76
CA LEU A 329 -25.86 4.79 12.61
C LEU A 329 -27.24 5.40 12.94
N LEU A 330 -28.15 5.45 11.98
CA LEU A 330 -29.53 5.91 12.18
C LEU A 330 -30.27 5.02 13.19
N LEU A 331 -30.13 3.69 13.09
CA LEU A 331 -30.71 2.75 14.05
C LEU A 331 -30.17 2.97 15.47
N VAL A 332 -28.85 3.15 15.61
CA VAL A 332 -28.22 3.45 16.91
C VAL A 332 -28.74 4.78 17.47
N PHE A 333 -28.94 5.79 16.63
CA PHE A 333 -29.48 7.09 17.04
C PHE A 333 -30.91 6.98 17.53
N ILE A 334 -31.78 6.31 16.77
CA ILE A 334 -33.17 6.07 17.16
C ILE A 334 -33.21 5.32 18.49
N TYR A 335 -32.48 4.22 18.60
CA TYR A 335 -32.43 3.43 19.84
C TYR A 335 -31.96 4.27 21.03
N SER A 336 -30.89 5.04 20.85
CA SER A 336 -30.32 5.90 21.90
C SER A 336 -31.32 6.96 22.37
N ILE A 337 -32.01 7.63 21.45
CA ILE A 337 -33.01 8.65 21.79
C ILE A 337 -34.23 8.01 22.47
N THR A 338 -34.74 6.89 21.96
CA THR A 338 -35.93 6.24 22.54
C THR A 338 -35.65 5.67 23.93
N TYR A 339 -34.51 5.00 24.11
CA TYR A 339 -34.17 4.33 25.37
C TYR A 339 -33.62 5.31 26.43
N TYR A 340 -32.67 6.17 26.06
CA TYR A 340 -31.99 7.08 26.99
C TYR A 340 -32.57 8.50 27.03
N ARG A 341 -33.51 8.84 26.14
CA ARG A 341 -34.23 10.14 26.12
C ARG A 341 -33.25 11.32 26.06
N GLY A 342 -33.26 12.21 27.06
CA GLY A 342 -32.35 13.36 27.16
C GLY A 342 -30.86 12.97 27.15
N LEU A 343 -30.50 11.81 27.71
CA LEU A 343 -29.13 11.27 27.59
C LEU A 343 -28.84 10.70 26.20
N GLY A 344 -29.88 10.35 25.43
CA GLY A 344 -29.75 9.98 24.02
C GLY A 344 -29.15 11.12 23.19
N VAL A 345 -29.45 12.38 23.49
CA VAL A 345 -28.84 13.54 22.81
C VAL A 345 -27.33 13.62 23.10
N VAL A 346 -26.91 13.26 24.32
CA VAL A 346 -25.50 13.17 24.69
C VAL A 346 -24.80 12.05 23.92
N SER A 347 -25.46 10.88 23.80
CA SER A 347 -24.95 9.77 22.99
C SER A 347 -24.76 10.18 21.53
N VAL A 348 -25.80 10.74 20.91
CA VAL A 348 -25.80 11.15 19.49
C VAL A 348 -24.75 12.22 19.22
N SER A 349 -24.63 13.24 20.08
CA SER A 349 -23.60 14.26 19.92
C SER A 349 -22.18 13.70 20.10
N SER A 350 -21.99 12.75 21.02
CA SER A 350 -20.69 12.07 21.20
C SER A 350 -20.32 11.24 19.97
N LEU A 351 -21.27 10.46 19.43
CA LEU A 351 -21.08 9.69 18.19
C LEU A 351 -20.78 10.60 16.99
N LEU A 352 -21.41 11.75 16.90
CA LEU A 352 -21.17 12.72 15.82
C LEU A 352 -19.75 13.29 15.92
N VAL A 353 -19.29 13.65 17.12
CA VAL A 353 -17.91 14.10 17.34
C VAL A 353 -16.91 12.99 17.00
N ALA A 354 -17.17 11.75 17.44
CA ALA A 354 -16.33 10.59 17.10
C ALA A 354 -16.25 10.37 15.58
N THR A 355 -17.39 10.48 14.88
CA THR A 355 -17.46 10.33 13.43
C THR A 355 -16.66 11.42 12.71
N ILE A 356 -16.82 12.69 13.12
CA ILE A 356 -16.06 13.81 12.56
C ILE A 356 -14.56 13.61 12.77
N MET A 357 -14.15 13.26 13.99
CA MET A 357 -12.74 13.00 14.31
C MET A 357 -12.18 11.84 13.49
N THR A 358 -12.97 10.79 13.26
CA THR A 358 -12.58 9.62 12.45
C THR A 358 -12.36 10.01 11.00
N LEU A 359 -13.34 10.70 10.39
CA LEU A 359 -13.24 11.18 9.01
C LEU A 359 -12.07 12.16 8.83
N LEU A 360 -11.89 13.08 9.78
CA LEU A 360 -10.78 14.03 9.77
C LEU A 360 -9.43 13.32 9.88
N SER A 361 -9.34 12.28 10.70
CA SER A 361 -8.12 11.47 10.82
C SER A 361 -7.81 10.74 9.52
N PHE A 362 -8.81 10.20 8.82
CA PHE A 362 -8.60 9.57 7.51
C PHE A 362 -8.09 10.56 6.45
N LEU A 363 -8.62 11.79 6.41
CA LEU A 363 -8.13 12.83 5.50
C LEU A 363 -6.66 13.18 5.79
N LEU A 364 -6.33 13.46 7.05
CA LEU A 364 -4.98 13.86 7.44
C LEU A 364 -3.96 12.73 7.23
N LEU A 365 -4.31 11.50 7.64
CA LEU A 365 -3.45 10.33 7.45
C LEU A 365 -3.31 9.96 5.97
N GLY A 366 -4.33 10.20 5.16
CA GLY A 366 -4.29 10.01 3.72
C GLY A 366 -3.15 10.82 3.09
N GLU A 367 -2.97 12.06 3.53
CA GLU A 367 -1.91 12.91 2.98
C GLU A 367 -0.54 12.66 3.62
N TRP A 368 -0.48 12.45 4.94
CA TRP A 368 0.80 12.33 5.64
C TRP A 368 1.50 10.98 5.45
N ILE A 369 0.74 9.89 5.46
CA ILE A 369 1.31 8.53 5.41
C ILE A 369 0.77 7.72 4.22
N GLY A 370 -0.01 8.34 3.33
CA GLY A 370 -0.62 7.64 2.19
C GLY A 370 -1.72 6.66 2.60
N PHE A 371 -2.39 6.88 3.73
CA PHE A 371 -3.46 5.99 4.17
C PHE A 371 -4.61 5.93 3.15
N THR A 372 -4.94 4.71 2.69
CA THR A 372 -6.06 4.46 1.77
C THR A 372 -7.22 3.79 2.51
N LEU A 373 -8.44 4.28 2.25
CA LEU A 373 -9.66 3.70 2.79
C LEU A 373 -10.08 2.51 1.94
N THR A 374 -10.05 1.31 2.50
CA THR A 374 -10.49 0.06 1.85
C THR A 374 -11.91 -0.32 2.28
N LEU A 375 -12.55 -1.25 1.59
CA LEU A 375 -13.85 -1.84 1.98
C LEU A 375 -13.78 -2.47 3.37
N ALA A 376 -12.71 -3.22 3.64
CA ALA A 376 -12.45 -3.78 4.95
C ALA A 376 -12.21 -2.69 6.00
N GLY A 377 -11.51 -1.60 5.63
CA GLY A 377 -11.35 -0.42 6.47
C GLY A 377 -12.69 0.24 6.83
N ILE A 378 -13.61 0.37 5.87
CA ILE A 378 -14.99 0.86 6.07
C ILE A 378 -15.73 -0.06 7.05
N ALA A 379 -15.66 -1.37 6.87
CA ALA A 379 -16.28 -2.32 7.80
C ALA A 379 -15.73 -2.16 9.22
N GLY A 380 -14.42 -1.96 9.38
CA GLY A 380 -13.78 -1.68 10.67
C GLY A 380 -14.29 -0.40 11.32
N ALA A 381 -14.45 0.67 10.53
CA ALA A 381 -15.03 1.93 11.01
C ALA A 381 -16.51 1.76 11.45
N ILE A 382 -17.31 0.99 10.70
CA ILE A 382 -18.71 0.70 11.04
C ILE A 382 -18.80 -0.10 12.34
N VAL A 383 -17.99 -1.15 12.50
CA VAL A 383 -17.94 -1.95 13.74
C VAL A 383 -17.54 -1.08 14.93
N ALA A 384 -16.55 -0.21 14.75
CA ALA A 384 -16.07 0.66 15.80
C ALA A 384 -17.11 1.69 16.26
N ILE A 385 -17.99 2.19 15.38
CA ILE A 385 -19.11 3.06 15.77
C ILE A 385 -20.00 2.33 16.80
N GLY A 386 -20.26 1.05 16.60
CA GLY A 386 -21.00 0.22 17.56
C GLY A 386 -20.29 0.10 18.91
N ILE A 387 -18.97 -0.12 18.90
CA ILE A 387 -18.15 -0.18 20.12
C ILE A 387 -18.15 1.16 20.85
N THR A 388 -18.02 2.28 20.13
CA THR A 388 -18.05 3.62 20.76
C THR A 388 -19.39 3.93 21.44
N ALA A 389 -20.49 3.44 20.87
CA ALA A 389 -21.81 3.60 21.49
C ALA A 389 -21.91 2.84 22.83
N ASP A 390 -21.28 1.67 22.93
CA ASP A 390 -21.23 0.87 24.16
C ASP A 390 -20.52 1.62 25.30
N SER A 391 -19.41 2.28 25.01
CA SER A 391 -18.66 3.09 25.98
C SER A 391 -19.51 4.17 26.65
N PHE A 392 -20.38 4.84 25.88
CA PHE A 392 -21.32 5.84 26.42
C PHE A 392 -22.42 5.20 27.26
N ILE A 393 -22.97 4.07 26.81
CA ILE A 393 -24.02 3.32 27.50
C ILE A 393 -23.54 2.82 28.86
N VAL A 394 -22.34 2.22 28.91
CA VAL A 394 -21.72 1.76 30.17
C VAL A 394 -21.61 2.92 31.15
N TYR A 395 -21.19 4.09 30.70
CA TYR A 395 -21.13 5.26 31.57
C TYR A 395 -22.52 5.68 32.09
N PHE A 396 -23.54 5.76 31.23
CA PHE A 396 -24.88 6.17 31.64
C PHE A 396 -25.52 5.19 32.63
N GLU A 397 -25.36 3.89 32.42
CA GLU A 397 -25.87 2.89 33.36
C GLU A 397 -25.20 2.99 34.72
N ARG A 398 -23.87 3.22 34.78
CA ARG A 398 -23.20 3.44 36.06
C ARG A 398 -23.65 4.72 36.77
N VAL A 399 -23.98 5.78 36.04
CA VAL A 399 -24.60 6.96 36.63
C VAL A 399 -26.02 6.66 37.14
N ARG A 400 -26.82 5.88 36.40
CA ARG A 400 -28.17 5.47 36.84
C ARG A 400 -28.13 4.59 38.08
N ASP A 401 -27.16 3.67 38.19
CA ASP A 401 -26.92 2.85 39.39
C ASP A 401 -26.65 3.72 40.63
N GLU A 402 -25.82 4.74 40.50
CA GLU A 402 -25.49 5.65 41.60
C GLU A 402 -26.71 6.49 42.04
N ILE A 403 -27.59 6.85 41.10
CA ILE A 403 -28.87 7.52 41.40
C ILE A 403 -29.84 6.55 42.10
N ARG A 404 -29.86 5.27 41.70
CA ARG A 404 -30.63 4.22 42.40
C ARG A 404 -30.17 4.03 43.85
N GLU A 405 -28.87 4.19 44.11
CA GLU A 405 -28.29 4.21 45.46
C GLU A 405 -28.64 5.49 46.27
N GLY A 406 -29.44 6.40 45.72
CA GLY A 406 -29.93 7.61 46.41
C GLY A 406 -28.98 8.81 46.33
N LYS A 407 -27.93 8.77 45.51
CA LYS A 407 -27.01 9.90 45.35
C LYS A 407 -27.63 10.98 44.47
N SER A 408 -27.33 12.25 44.78
CA SER A 408 -27.71 13.37 43.92
C SER A 408 -27.05 13.24 42.54
N ILE A 409 -27.72 13.70 41.49
CA ILE A 409 -27.25 13.57 40.09
C ILE A 409 -25.83 14.12 39.92
N LYS A 410 -25.53 15.27 40.54
CA LYS A 410 -24.18 15.87 40.51
C LYS A 410 -23.12 14.96 41.14
N SER A 411 -23.45 14.27 42.22
CA SER A 411 -22.54 13.31 42.86
C SER A 411 -22.44 12.02 42.04
N ALA A 412 -23.58 11.51 41.57
CA ALA A 412 -23.70 10.27 40.80
C ALA A 412 -22.89 10.29 39.50
N VAL A 413 -22.84 11.45 38.82
CA VAL A 413 -22.03 11.66 37.62
C VAL A 413 -20.53 11.48 37.91
N GLU A 414 -20.03 12.02 39.02
CA GLU A 414 -18.61 11.90 39.38
C GLU A 414 -18.26 10.53 39.96
N THR A 415 -19.11 9.94 40.81
CA THR A 415 -18.87 8.61 41.38
C THR A 415 -19.06 7.50 40.35
N GLY A 416 -20.08 7.60 39.50
CA GLY A 416 -20.33 6.66 38.40
C GLY A 416 -19.19 6.64 37.38
N TRP A 417 -18.58 7.80 37.09
CA TRP A 417 -17.42 7.90 36.20
C TRP A 417 -16.21 7.09 36.69
N ILE A 418 -15.95 7.05 38.01
CA ILE A 418 -14.80 6.32 38.56
C ILE A 418 -14.93 4.81 38.27
N ARG A 419 -16.14 4.26 38.34
CA ARG A 419 -16.42 2.86 38.00
C ARG A 419 -16.41 2.66 36.48
N ALA A 420 -17.13 3.52 35.74
CA ALA A 420 -17.29 3.41 34.30
C ALA A 420 -15.96 3.50 33.53
N ARG A 421 -15.10 4.46 33.86
CA ARG A 421 -13.82 4.68 33.16
C ARG A 421 -12.92 3.44 33.17
N ARG A 422 -12.98 2.62 34.23
CA ARG A 422 -12.17 1.39 34.30
C ARG A 422 -12.69 0.35 33.33
N THR A 423 -14.01 0.19 33.24
CA THR A 423 -14.64 -0.75 32.31
C THR A 423 -14.40 -0.34 30.86
N VAL A 424 -14.62 0.95 30.52
CA VAL A 424 -14.41 1.48 29.17
C VAL A 424 -12.94 1.29 28.74
N VAL A 425 -11.98 1.75 29.54
CA VAL A 425 -10.56 1.60 29.21
C VAL A 425 -10.16 0.13 29.04
N VAL A 426 -10.67 -0.78 29.87
CA VAL A 426 -10.34 -2.21 29.73
C VAL A 426 -10.94 -2.79 28.45
N ALA A 427 -12.19 -2.48 28.12
CA ALA A 427 -12.83 -2.95 26.89
C ALA A 427 -12.09 -2.45 25.64
N ASP A 428 -11.76 -1.16 25.59
CA ASP A 428 -11.03 -0.56 24.47
C ASP A 428 -9.60 -1.07 24.34
N VAL A 429 -8.90 -1.33 25.45
CA VAL A 429 -7.57 -1.93 25.42
C VAL A 429 -7.61 -3.34 24.83
N VAL A 430 -8.64 -4.13 25.13
CA VAL A 430 -8.81 -5.46 24.50
C VAL A 430 -9.03 -5.33 22.99
N SER A 431 -9.88 -4.41 22.56
CA SER A 431 -10.08 -4.10 21.13
C SER A 431 -8.79 -3.60 20.46
N MET A 432 -8.00 -2.77 21.15
CA MET A 432 -6.72 -2.27 20.68
C MET A 432 -5.70 -3.39 20.49
N ILE A 433 -5.60 -4.32 21.45
CA ILE A 433 -4.73 -5.48 21.36
C ILE A 433 -5.13 -6.31 20.13
N ALA A 434 -6.42 -6.60 19.95
CA ALA A 434 -6.90 -7.33 18.77
C ALA A 434 -6.54 -6.62 17.45
N ALA A 435 -6.75 -5.31 17.38
CA ALA A 435 -6.37 -4.49 16.23
C ALA A 435 -4.85 -4.55 15.95
N ILE A 436 -4.01 -4.42 16.98
CA ILE A 436 -2.55 -4.52 16.84
C ILE A 436 -2.15 -5.90 16.32
N MET A 437 -2.70 -6.98 16.86
CA MET A 437 -2.37 -8.33 16.41
C MET A 437 -2.79 -8.54 14.96
N LEU A 438 -4.02 -8.16 14.59
CA LEU A 438 -4.48 -8.25 13.20
C LEU A 438 -3.62 -7.39 12.27
N TYR A 439 -3.16 -6.22 12.70
CA TYR A 439 -2.34 -5.35 11.86
C TYR A 439 -0.96 -5.95 11.52
N PHE A 440 -0.33 -6.65 12.47
CA PHE A 440 0.99 -7.25 12.27
C PHE A 440 0.94 -8.63 11.60
N PHE A 441 -0.10 -9.42 11.86
CA PHE A 441 -0.20 -10.80 11.37
C PHE A 441 -1.04 -10.97 10.12
N ALA A 442 -1.95 -10.04 9.80
CA ALA A 442 -2.84 -10.17 8.65
C ALA A 442 -2.29 -9.51 7.37
N VAL A 443 -2.86 -9.91 6.23
CA VAL A 443 -2.44 -9.49 4.89
C VAL A 443 -3.58 -8.75 4.17
N GLY A 444 -3.23 -7.76 3.34
CA GLY A 444 -4.17 -7.08 2.45
C GLY A 444 -5.25 -6.31 3.21
N GLY A 445 -6.52 -6.45 2.78
CA GLY A 445 -7.65 -5.70 3.33
C GLY A 445 -7.86 -5.87 4.84
N VAL A 446 -7.50 -7.02 5.43
CA VAL A 446 -7.66 -7.26 6.88
C VAL A 446 -6.78 -6.32 7.70
N ARG A 447 -5.61 -5.93 7.19
CA ARG A 447 -4.75 -4.94 7.83
C ARG A 447 -5.38 -3.54 7.83
N GLY A 448 -6.12 -3.22 6.77
CA GLY A 448 -6.93 -2.00 6.68
C GLY A 448 -8.05 -1.97 7.72
N PHE A 449 -8.79 -3.07 7.87
CA PHE A 449 -9.80 -3.25 8.94
C PHE A 449 -9.18 -3.04 10.33
N ALA A 450 -8.05 -3.68 10.59
CA ALA A 450 -7.36 -3.60 11.87
C ALA A 450 -6.91 -2.18 12.22
N PHE A 451 -6.35 -1.47 11.22
CA PHE A 451 -5.92 -0.09 11.40
C PHE A 451 -7.09 0.86 11.70
N THR A 452 -8.20 0.75 10.95
CA THR A 452 -9.37 1.61 11.18
C THR A 452 -10.02 1.33 12.54
N LEU A 453 -10.12 0.05 12.93
CA LEU A 453 -10.59 -0.35 14.26
C LEU A 453 -9.69 0.24 15.36
N GLY A 454 -8.36 0.10 15.25
CA GLY A 454 -7.43 0.65 16.25
C GLY A 454 -7.53 2.17 16.36
N LEU A 455 -7.53 2.88 15.23
CA LEU A 455 -7.63 4.35 15.20
C LEU A 455 -8.93 4.85 15.84
N THR A 456 -10.06 4.22 15.50
CA THR A 456 -11.38 4.59 16.02
C THR A 456 -11.52 4.28 17.51
N THR A 457 -10.90 3.20 18.01
CA THR A 457 -10.82 2.94 19.46
C THR A 457 -10.03 4.01 20.21
N ILE A 458 -8.95 4.56 19.63
CA ILE A 458 -8.26 5.72 20.24
C ILE A 458 -9.19 6.94 20.30
N ILE A 459 -9.91 7.18 19.21
CA ILE A 459 -10.87 8.30 19.14
C ILE A 459 -12.00 8.11 20.16
N ASP A 460 -12.48 6.89 20.38
CA ASP A 460 -13.50 6.61 21.40
C ASP A 460 -13.03 7.05 22.79
N LEU A 461 -11.84 6.62 23.20
CA LEU A 461 -11.25 7.04 24.48
C LEU A 461 -11.12 8.56 24.60
N ILE A 462 -10.75 9.25 23.52
CA ILE A 462 -10.70 10.72 23.52
C ILE A 462 -12.10 11.29 23.72
N VAL A 463 -13.10 10.82 22.98
CA VAL A 463 -14.47 11.34 23.05
C VAL A 463 -15.09 11.07 24.41
N VAL A 464 -14.98 9.87 24.96
CA VAL A 464 -15.56 9.53 26.27
C VAL A 464 -14.99 10.43 27.37
N PHE A 465 -13.67 10.64 27.39
CA PHE A 465 -12.98 11.40 28.45
C PHE A 465 -13.09 12.92 28.28
N PHE A 466 -12.97 13.44 27.07
CA PHE A 466 -12.87 14.88 26.79
C PHE A 466 -14.17 15.51 26.32
N PHE A 467 -15.14 14.71 25.88
CA PHE A 467 -16.45 15.19 25.43
C PHE A 467 -17.59 14.64 26.29
N THR A 468 -17.81 13.32 26.31
CA THR A 468 -19.01 12.70 26.91
C THR A 468 -19.09 12.94 28.42
N LYS A 469 -18.04 12.61 29.19
CA LYS A 469 -18.02 12.85 30.65
C LYS A 469 -18.19 14.34 30.98
N PRO A 470 -17.41 15.27 30.40
CA PRO A 470 -17.60 16.70 30.60
C PRO A 470 -19.00 17.19 30.24
N LEU A 471 -19.58 16.71 29.13
CA LEU A 471 -20.91 17.10 28.67
C LEU A 471 -21.99 16.68 29.67
N VAL A 472 -21.96 15.44 30.16
CA VAL A 472 -22.88 14.98 31.22
C VAL A 472 -22.68 15.79 32.51
N THR A 473 -21.43 16.10 32.88
CA THR A 473 -21.12 16.93 34.06
C THR A 473 -21.70 18.34 33.93
N TYR A 474 -21.67 18.90 32.72
CA TYR A 474 -22.26 20.21 32.43
C TYR A 474 -23.79 20.16 32.42
N LEU A 475 -24.38 19.16 31.77
CA LEU A 475 -25.84 19.02 31.66
C LEU A 475 -26.54 18.75 33.00
N ALA A 476 -25.85 18.08 33.93
CA ALA A 476 -26.32 17.88 35.31
C ALA A 476 -26.61 19.18 36.09
N LYS A 477 -26.27 20.35 35.55
CA LYS A 477 -26.63 21.67 36.11
C LYS A 477 -28.07 22.09 35.82
N PHE A 478 -28.60 21.73 34.66
CA PHE A 478 -29.91 22.23 34.24
C PHE A 478 -31.00 21.59 35.09
N SER A 479 -31.99 22.40 35.50
CA SER A 479 -33.15 21.95 36.26
C SER A 479 -33.83 20.75 35.60
N PHE A 480 -33.91 20.75 34.27
CA PHE A 480 -34.43 19.63 33.48
C PHE A 480 -33.80 18.27 33.82
N PHE A 481 -32.48 18.21 33.99
CA PHE A 481 -31.79 16.97 34.38
C PHE A 481 -31.77 16.79 35.89
N ASN A 482 -31.50 17.85 36.66
CA ASN A 482 -31.33 17.79 38.11
C ASN A 482 -32.63 17.48 38.88
N GLU A 483 -33.78 17.89 38.36
CA GLU A 483 -35.10 17.64 38.96
C GLU A 483 -35.71 16.28 38.53
N GLY A 484 -34.98 15.50 37.72
CA GLY A 484 -35.41 14.17 37.31
C GLY A 484 -36.64 14.18 36.41
N HIS A 485 -36.74 15.15 35.49
CA HIS A 485 -37.85 15.23 34.53
C HIS A 485 -38.02 13.90 33.76
N SER A 486 -39.25 13.51 33.42
CA SER A 486 -39.54 12.20 32.78
C SER A 486 -38.73 11.99 31.49
N LEU A 487 -38.50 13.06 30.73
CA LEU A 487 -37.73 13.05 29.48
C LEU A 487 -36.20 13.16 29.67
N SER A 488 -35.69 13.40 30.88
CA SER A 488 -34.25 13.57 31.12
C SER A 488 -33.44 12.28 31.04
N GLY A 489 -34.10 11.12 31.22
CA GLY A 489 -33.44 9.83 31.41
C GLY A 489 -33.09 9.53 32.88
N PHE A 490 -33.11 10.53 33.76
CA PHE A 490 -32.81 10.41 35.20
C PHE A 490 -34.04 10.44 36.13
N SER A 491 -35.26 10.34 35.59
CA SER A 491 -36.49 10.27 36.40
C SER A 491 -36.54 9.02 37.28
N ALA A 492 -37.24 9.10 38.43
CA ALA A 492 -37.46 7.94 39.31
C ALA A 492 -38.02 6.71 38.56
N LYS A 493 -38.93 6.94 37.59
CA LYS A 493 -39.51 5.89 36.76
C LYS A 493 -38.49 5.27 35.78
N SER A 494 -37.56 6.06 35.26
CA SER A 494 -36.50 5.55 34.37
C SER A 494 -35.36 4.90 35.16
N THR A 495 -35.05 5.36 36.37
CA THR A 495 -34.07 4.70 37.23
C THR A 495 -34.63 3.50 37.98
N GLY A 496 -35.93 3.21 37.89
CA GLY A 496 -36.54 2.03 38.55
C GLY A 496 -36.68 2.20 40.07
N LEU A 497 -36.61 3.42 40.58
CA LEU A 497 -36.92 3.74 41.97
C LEU A 497 -38.44 3.68 42.16
N VAL A 498 -38.92 2.64 42.83
CA VAL A 498 -40.30 2.56 43.32
C VAL A 498 -40.41 3.56 44.47
N LYS A 499 -41.28 4.57 44.37
CA LYS A 499 -41.62 5.43 45.51
C LYS A 499 -42.15 4.51 46.62
N SER A 500 -41.38 4.32 47.68
CA SER A 500 -41.90 3.72 48.92
C SER A 500 -43.04 4.61 49.39
N SER A 501 -44.24 4.04 49.43
CA SER A 501 -45.48 4.66 49.89
C SER A 501 -45.48 4.86 51.41
N THR A 502 -44.50 5.57 51.94
CA THR A 502 -44.35 5.86 53.38
C THR A 502 -44.53 7.35 53.72
N GLU A 503 -44.88 8.20 52.76
CA GLU A 503 -45.12 9.64 52.98
C GLU A 503 -46.60 10.02 53.21
N ASN A 504 -47.52 9.04 53.26
CA ASN A 504 -48.95 9.28 53.47
C ASN A 504 -49.50 8.86 54.86
N LEU A 505 -48.64 8.60 55.84
CA LEU A 505 -49.05 8.19 57.19
C LEU A 505 -48.84 9.26 58.29
N GLU A 506 -48.26 10.42 57.98
CA GLU A 506 -48.17 11.55 58.94
C GLU A 506 -49.13 12.70 58.64
N ALA A 507 -50.06 12.51 57.70
CA ALA A 507 -51.12 13.47 57.40
C ALA A 507 -52.49 12.77 57.29
N LYS A 508 -52.88 12.05 58.34
CA LYS A 508 -54.28 11.94 58.77
C LYS A 508 -54.44 11.36 60.15
#